data_AF-A0A955FRD4-F1
#
_entry.id   AF-A0A955FRD4-F1
#
_cell.length_a   1.000
_cell.length_b   1.000
_cell.length_c   1.000
_cell.angle_alpha   90.00
_cell.angle_beta   90.00
_cell.angle_gamma   90.00
#
_symmetry.space_group_name_H-M   'P 1'
#
loop_
_entity.id
_entity.type
_entity.pdbx_description
1 polymer ?
#
loop_
_entity_poly.entity_id
_entity_poly.type
_entity_poly.pdbx_seq_one_letter_code
_entity_poly.pdbx_strand_id
1 'polypeptide(L)'
;MTDTIDTTPKEGSIYEIPQQLLGGEDAPEEIMHALARACVVHCAAAAVNKEHAPSVDELRDFVLEHGAGSGSDLYTEGIGWNVIGVAELLRHQGYSVISQNLNYAPGDTNIKQATEAGRIRSDFEKERMVLLSEYGGSSRQNWAEAIKHSRAFGGKVIASIQIPLISGNGFGTHAVLVQDIDDDTVTYFDPDHYNLTRFGQNKPAIEKIHETVLIYKRPLGEFLGAMTGELMHIYPSTAKVETAE
;
A
#
# COMPACT_ATOMS: atom_id res chain seq x y z
N MET A 1 -10.34 35.33 11.72
CA MET A 1 -8.99 34.78 11.46
C MET A 1 -9.20 33.33 11.13
N THR A 2 -8.98 32.95 9.87
CA THR A 2 -9.11 31.57 9.40
C THR A 2 -7.78 30.88 9.64
N ASP A 3 -7.74 29.99 10.62
CA ASP A 3 -6.56 29.17 10.89
C ASP A 3 -6.34 28.23 9.70
N THR A 4 -5.26 28.47 8.97
CA THR A 4 -4.75 27.56 7.95
C THR A 4 -4.27 26.29 8.64
N ILE A 5 -4.99 25.19 8.44
CA ILE A 5 -4.56 23.86 8.84
C ILE A 5 -3.35 23.51 7.99
N ASP A 6 -2.18 23.41 8.64
CA ASP A 6 -0.95 22.95 8.03
C ASP A 6 -1.10 21.45 7.68
N THR A 7 -1.19 21.16 6.38
CA THR A 7 -1.30 19.79 5.82
C THR A 7 0.06 19.17 5.51
N THR A 8 1.16 19.78 5.95
CA THR A 8 2.49 19.22 5.73
C THR A 8 2.62 17.93 6.54
N PRO A 9 3.02 16.78 5.95
CA PRO A 9 3.23 15.53 6.67
C PRO A 9 4.26 15.77 7.78
N LYS A 10 3.85 15.63 9.04
CA LYS A 10 4.78 15.74 10.16
C LYS A 10 5.61 14.47 10.23
N GLU A 11 6.92 14.61 10.02
CA GLU A 11 7.90 13.56 10.26
C GLU A 11 7.82 13.07 11.72
N GLY A 12 7.99 11.75 11.92
CA GLY A 12 8.51 11.23 13.18
C GLY A 12 7.54 10.67 14.24
N SER A 13 6.42 10.05 13.89
CA SER A 13 5.76 9.14 14.86
C SER A 13 6.27 7.71 14.67
N ILE A 14 7.11 7.28 15.60
CA ILE A 14 7.72 5.95 15.65
C ILE A 14 6.62 4.96 16.03
N TYR A 15 6.48 3.92 15.21
CA TYR A 15 5.60 2.79 15.40
C TYR A 15 6.25 1.89 16.47
N GLU A 16 5.71 1.83 17.68
CA GLU A 16 6.12 0.78 18.61
C GLU A 16 5.41 -0.53 18.23
N ILE A 17 6.02 -1.32 17.34
CA ILE A 17 5.73 -2.74 17.24
C ILE A 17 6.52 -3.43 18.36
N PRO A 18 5.91 -4.29 19.20
CA PRO A 18 6.63 -4.99 20.25
C PRO A 18 7.82 -5.75 19.67
N GLN A 19 9.00 -5.59 20.27
CA GLN A 19 10.24 -6.24 19.82
C GLN A 19 10.10 -7.77 19.68
N GLN A 20 9.19 -8.36 20.46
CA GLN A 20 8.86 -9.79 20.43
C GLN A 20 8.23 -10.25 19.09
N LEU A 21 7.59 -9.34 18.35
CA LEU A 21 7.01 -9.59 17.03
C LEU A 21 7.95 -9.23 15.87
N LEU A 22 9.18 -8.77 16.16
CA LEU A 22 10.15 -8.30 15.16
C LEU A 22 11.43 -9.17 15.11
N GLY A 23 11.40 -10.37 15.69
CA GLY A 23 12.44 -11.38 15.48
C GLY A 23 13.61 -11.37 16.47
N GLY A 24 13.43 -10.83 17.69
CA GLY A 24 14.37 -11.00 18.82
C GLY A 24 15.02 -9.70 19.30
N GLU A 25 15.61 -9.74 20.51
CA GLU A 25 16.23 -8.58 21.21
C GLU A 25 17.49 -8.01 20.51
N ASP A 26 17.95 -8.61 19.41
CA ASP A 26 19.28 -8.34 18.80
C ASP A 26 19.27 -7.64 17.42
N ALA A 27 18.11 -7.30 16.85
CA ALA A 27 18.07 -6.58 15.57
C ALA A 27 18.46 -5.09 15.75
N PRO A 28 19.40 -4.55 14.94
CA PRO A 28 19.75 -3.12 14.97
C PRO A 28 18.53 -2.20 14.87
N GLU A 29 18.55 -1.07 15.58
CA GLU A 29 17.42 -0.16 15.70
C GLU A 29 16.85 0.27 14.32
N GLU A 30 17.71 0.53 13.35
CA GLU A 30 17.35 0.88 11.97
C GLU A 30 16.48 -0.19 11.29
N ILE A 31 16.78 -1.48 11.52
CA ILE A 31 16.01 -2.61 10.99
C ILE A 31 14.63 -2.67 11.65
N MET A 32 14.57 -2.41 12.96
CA MET A 32 13.32 -2.36 13.71
C MET A 32 12.41 -1.23 13.21
N HIS A 33 12.98 -0.04 12.94
CA HIS A 33 12.27 1.08 12.33
C HIS A 33 11.79 0.77 10.91
N ALA A 34 12.63 0.10 10.09
CA ALA A 34 12.28 -0.30 8.73
C ALA A 34 11.13 -1.32 8.71
N LEU A 35 11.19 -2.35 9.57
CA LEU A 35 10.13 -3.33 9.73
C LEU A 35 8.83 -2.71 10.22
N ALA A 36 8.92 -1.77 11.16
CA ALA A 36 7.74 -1.08 11.69
C ALA A 36 7.02 -0.19 10.65
N ARG A 37 7.71 0.14 9.55
CA ARG A 37 7.18 0.93 8.43
C ARG A 37 6.98 0.11 7.15
N ALA A 38 7.14 -1.21 7.21
CA ALA A 38 7.14 -2.09 6.04
C ALA A 38 5.73 -2.42 5.49
N CYS A 39 4.69 -1.62 5.78
CA CYS A 39 3.32 -1.93 5.39
C CYS A 39 3.16 -2.18 3.87
N VAL A 40 3.77 -1.34 3.03
CA VAL A 40 3.76 -1.49 1.57
C VAL A 40 4.50 -2.74 1.10
N VAL A 41 5.59 -3.10 1.78
CA VAL A 41 6.40 -4.30 1.48
C VAL A 41 5.61 -5.57 1.84
N HIS A 42 4.97 -5.61 3.01
CA HIS A 42 4.09 -6.70 3.40
C HIS A 42 2.95 -6.88 2.39
N CYS A 43 2.34 -5.78 1.97
CA CYS A 43 1.27 -5.81 0.98
C CYS A 43 1.77 -6.32 -0.38
N ALA A 44 2.98 -5.92 -0.80
CA ALA A 44 3.61 -6.41 -2.02
C ALA A 44 3.91 -7.92 -1.94
N ALA A 45 4.46 -8.39 -0.83
CA ALA A 45 4.72 -9.82 -0.61
C ALA A 45 3.41 -10.64 -0.59
N ALA A 46 2.37 -10.16 0.10
CA ALA A 46 1.04 -10.78 0.10
C ALA A 46 0.39 -10.77 -1.30
N ALA A 47 0.66 -9.73 -2.10
CA ALA A 47 0.20 -9.66 -3.48
C ALA A 47 0.89 -10.73 -4.37
N VAL A 48 2.13 -11.11 -4.10
CA VAL A 48 2.82 -12.18 -4.84
C VAL A 48 2.41 -13.58 -4.34
N ASN A 49 2.39 -13.79 -3.02
CA ASN A 49 2.27 -15.11 -2.40
C ASN A 49 0.84 -15.61 -2.20
N LYS A 50 -0.16 -14.92 -2.79
CA LYS A 50 -1.57 -15.35 -2.85
C LYS A 50 -2.13 -15.81 -1.49
N GLU A 51 -2.23 -14.88 -0.53
CA GLU A 51 -3.14 -14.91 0.66
C GLU A 51 -2.51 -15.12 2.04
N HIS A 52 -1.21 -15.39 2.14
CA HIS A 52 -0.54 -15.44 3.45
C HIS A 52 0.39 -14.24 3.62
N ALA A 53 0.24 -13.55 4.75
CA ALA A 53 1.25 -12.59 5.19
C ALA A 53 2.59 -13.34 5.27
N PRO A 54 3.68 -12.81 4.68
CA PRO A 54 4.99 -13.41 4.91
C PRO A 54 5.23 -13.50 6.42
N SER A 55 5.89 -14.58 6.85
CA SER A 55 6.30 -14.68 8.25
C SER A 55 7.19 -13.48 8.61
N VAL A 56 7.20 -13.10 9.90
CA VAL A 56 8.08 -12.04 10.41
C VAL A 56 9.54 -12.30 10.03
N ASP A 57 9.96 -13.56 10.03
CA ASP A 57 11.33 -13.95 9.64
C ASP A 57 11.60 -13.73 8.14
N GLU A 58 10.70 -14.15 7.24
CA GLU A 58 10.84 -13.91 5.79
C GLU A 58 10.85 -12.42 5.45
N LEU A 59 10.05 -11.63 6.17
CA LEU A 59 10.07 -10.18 6.04
C LEU A 59 11.36 -9.58 6.59
N ARG A 60 11.83 -10.02 7.75
CA ARG A 60 13.11 -9.57 8.32
C ARG A 60 14.23 -9.83 7.32
N ASP A 61 14.28 -11.01 6.73
CA ASP A 61 15.30 -11.38 5.74
C ASP A 61 15.18 -10.49 4.49
N PHE A 62 13.96 -10.21 4.02
CA PHE A 62 13.72 -9.26 2.92
C PHE A 62 14.18 -7.83 3.27
N VAL A 63 13.88 -7.34 4.49
CA VAL A 63 14.31 -6.02 4.96
C VAL A 63 15.83 -5.96 5.15
N LEU A 64 16.46 -7.05 5.57
CA LEU A 64 17.91 -7.14 5.66
C LEU A 64 18.56 -7.17 4.27
N GLU A 65 17.96 -7.87 3.31
CA GLU A 65 18.46 -7.98 1.94
C GLU A 65 18.28 -6.68 1.15
N HIS A 66 17.26 -5.89 1.47
CA HIS A 66 16.81 -4.78 0.63
C HIS A 66 16.65 -3.43 1.34
N GLY A 67 16.48 -3.40 2.65
CA GLY A 67 15.88 -2.27 3.38
C GLY A 67 16.64 -1.68 4.57
N ALA A 68 17.76 -2.24 5.03
CA ALA A 68 18.51 -1.61 6.12
C ALA A 68 20.02 -1.83 6.00
N GLY A 69 20.75 -0.72 5.98
CA GLY A 69 22.16 -0.64 5.68
C GLY A 69 22.48 0.69 5.02
N SER A 70 23.64 1.28 5.35
CA SER A 70 24.09 2.55 4.78
C SER A 70 24.15 2.46 3.25
N GLY A 71 23.14 3.02 2.56
CA GLY A 71 23.02 3.01 1.10
C GLY A 71 21.86 2.21 0.51
N SER A 72 20.84 1.81 1.29
CA SER A 72 19.61 1.25 0.70
C SER A 72 18.87 2.29 -0.17
N ASP A 73 18.61 1.95 -1.45
CA ASP A 73 17.78 2.76 -2.36
C ASP A 73 16.27 2.65 -2.04
N LEU A 74 15.89 1.72 -1.14
CA LEU A 74 14.52 1.28 -0.93
C LEU A 74 13.92 1.76 0.38
N TYR A 75 14.74 2.14 1.36
CA TYR A 75 14.28 2.66 2.64
C TYR A 75 15.14 3.85 3.06
N THR A 76 14.47 4.90 3.55
CA THR A 76 15.14 6.06 4.14
C THR A 76 14.59 6.28 5.54
N GLU A 77 15.48 6.30 6.53
CA GLU A 77 15.12 6.61 7.91
C GLU A 77 14.37 7.95 8.00
N GLY A 78 13.31 8.02 8.80
CA GLY A 78 12.45 9.21 8.90
C GLY A 78 11.39 9.32 7.80
N ILE A 79 11.68 8.88 6.57
CA ILE A 79 10.76 8.95 5.42
C ILE A 79 9.94 7.65 5.27
N GLY A 80 10.59 6.48 5.36
CA GLY A 80 9.97 5.17 5.15
C GLY A 80 10.40 4.47 3.86
N TRP A 81 9.61 3.50 3.42
CA TRP A 81 9.88 2.71 2.21
C TRP A 81 9.56 3.48 0.94
N ASN A 82 10.49 3.43 -0.02
CA ASN A 82 10.34 4.01 -1.35
C ASN A 82 9.38 3.14 -2.19
N VAL A 83 8.15 3.62 -2.38
CA VAL A 83 7.09 2.94 -3.15
C VAL A 83 7.54 2.59 -4.58
N ILE A 84 8.34 3.46 -5.22
CA ILE A 84 8.87 3.18 -6.57
C ILE A 84 9.88 2.04 -6.51
N GLY A 85 10.74 2.03 -5.49
CA GLY A 85 11.66 0.93 -5.24
C GLY A 85 10.95 -0.42 -5.04
N VAL A 86 9.89 -0.44 -4.22
CA VAL A 86 9.07 -1.65 -4.02
C VAL A 86 8.38 -2.09 -5.32
N ALA A 87 7.93 -1.14 -6.15
CA ALA A 87 7.38 -1.45 -7.46
C ALA A 87 8.41 -2.11 -8.39
N GLU A 88 9.68 -1.67 -8.39
CA GLU A 88 10.73 -2.31 -9.18
C GLU A 88 10.99 -3.76 -8.75
N LEU A 89 10.96 -4.07 -7.45
CA LEU A 89 11.10 -5.45 -6.96
C LEU A 89 10.00 -6.36 -7.53
N LEU A 90 8.75 -5.89 -7.52
CA LEU A 90 7.63 -6.61 -8.13
C LEU A 90 7.82 -6.77 -9.65
N ARG A 91 8.34 -5.76 -10.35
CA ARG A 91 8.66 -5.85 -11.78
C ARG A 91 9.75 -6.87 -12.07
N HIS A 92 10.78 -6.97 -11.25
CA HIS A 92 11.82 -7.99 -11.37
C HIS A 92 11.28 -9.42 -11.21
N GLN A 93 10.19 -9.59 -10.44
CA GLN A 93 9.48 -10.87 -10.33
C GLN A 93 8.50 -11.13 -11.48
N GLY A 94 8.49 -10.26 -12.50
CA GLY A 94 7.66 -10.41 -13.67
C GLY A 94 6.22 -9.96 -13.44
N TYR A 95 5.97 -8.96 -12.61
CA TYR A 95 4.67 -8.27 -12.56
C TYR A 95 4.73 -6.95 -13.34
N SER A 96 3.59 -6.50 -13.88
CA SER A 96 3.45 -5.12 -14.37
C SER A 96 2.89 -4.26 -13.25
N VAL A 97 3.55 -3.15 -12.93
CA VAL A 97 3.22 -2.33 -11.77
C VAL A 97 3.01 -0.88 -12.17
N ILE A 98 1.88 -0.30 -11.74
CA ILE A 98 1.52 1.09 -12.01
C ILE A 98 1.32 1.79 -10.68
N SER A 99 2.18 2.76 -10.38
CA SER A 99 1.98 3.66 -9.25
C SER A 99 1.13 4.84 -9.70
N GLN A 100 -0.06 4.99 -9.13
CA GLN A 100 -1.03 6.03 -9.46
C GLN A 100 -1.23 7.00 -8.29
N ASN A 101 -1.47 8.28 -8.59
CA ASN A 101 -2.05 9.23 -7.66
C ASN A 101 -3.37 9.73 -8.25
N LEU A 102 -4.48 9.34 -7.63
CA LEU A 102 -5.83 9.64 -8.07
C LEU A 102 -6.27 11.07 -7.76
N ASN A 103 -5.47 11.87 -7.06
CA ASN A 103 -5.78 13.29 -6.87
C ASN A 103 -5.56 14.10 -8.17
N TYR A 104 -4.79 13.57 -9.13
CA TYR A 104 -4.63 14.21 -10.43
C TYR A 104 -5.91 14.09 -11.26
N ALA A 105 -6.29 15.15 -11.95
CA ALA A 105 -7.44 15.09 -12.83
C ALA A 105 -7.17 14.16 -14.04
N PRO A 106 -8.22 13.64 -14.69
CA PRO A 106 -8.06 12.72 -15.82
C PRO A 106 -7.20 13.21 -16.98
N GLY A 107 -7.20 14.53 -17.24
CA GLY A 107 -6.36 15.13 -18.27
C GLY A 107 -4.91 15.42 -17.86
N ASP A 108 -4.60 15.35 -16.56
CA ASP A 108 -3.31 15.79 -16.02
C ASP A 108 -2.33 14.62 -15.80
N THR A 109 -2.74 13.39 -16.12
CA THR A 109 -1.86 12.22 -15.99
C THR A 109 -0.81 12.23 -17.09
N ASN A 110 0.25 12.99 -16.87
CA ASN A 110 1.36 13.12 -17.80
C ASN A 110 2.19 11.83 -17.82
N ILE A 111 1.94 10.97 -18.82
CA ILE A 111 2.63 9.69 -19.02
C ILE A 111 4.15 9.86 -19.08
N LYS A 112 4.63 10.95 -19.69
CA LYS A 112 6.07 11.24 -19.74
C LYS A 112 6.63 11.45 -18.34
N GLN A 113 5.99 12.30 -17.53
CA GLN A 113 6.41 12.51 -16.14
C GLN A 113 6.29 11.24 -15.29
N ALA A 114 5.23 10.45 -15.48
CA ALA A 114 5.07 9.17 -14.77
C ALA A 114 6.19 8.17 -15.13
N THR A 115 6.63 8.16 -16.39
CA THR A 115 7.76 7.32 -16.85
C THR A 115 9.09 7.82 -16.28
N GLU A 116 9.34 9.13 -16.33
CA GLU A 116 10.54 9.77 -15.76
C GLU A 116 10.65 9.54 -14.25
N ALA A 117 9.51 9.54 -13.54
CA ALA A 117 9.44 9.23 -12.11
C ALA A 117 9.43 7.73 -11.77
N GLY A 118 9.48 6.83 -12.76
CA GLY A 118 9.49 5.38 -12.56
C GLY A 118 8.17 4.77 -12.08
N ARG A 119 7.07 5.52 -12.15
CA ARG A 119 5.73 5.05 -11.79
C ARG A 119 5.19 4.01 -12.79
N ILE A 120 5.69 4.05 -14.01
CA ILE A 120 5.43 3.12 -15.11
C ILE A 120 6.71 2.92 -15.93
N ARG A 121 6.84 1.78 -16.60
CA ARG A 121 8.01 1.31 -17.35
C ARG A 121 7.64 0.70 -18.69
N SER A 122 6.70 -0.26 -18.70
CA SER A 122 6.35 -1.02 -19.90
C SER A 122 5.26 -0.35 -20.73
N ASP A 123 5.10 -0.77 -21.99
CA ASP A 123 4.02 -0.26 -22.85
C ASP A 123 2.65 -0.68 -22.33
N PHE A 124 2.54 -1.90 -21.78
CA PHE A 124 1.33 -2.34 -21.07
C PHE A 124 1.01 -1.43 -19.88
N GLU A 125 2.00 -1.07 -19.06
CA GLU A 125 1.81 -0.15 -17.93
C GLU A 125 1.38 1.25 -18.40
N LYS A 126 1.91 1.74 -19.54
CA LYS A 126 1.50 3.02 -20.13
C LYS A 126 0.06 2.99 -20.60
N GLU A 127 -0.33 1.97 -21.36
CA GLU A 127 -1.70 1.79 -21.85
C GLU A 127 -2.69 1.76 -20.69
N ARG A 128 -2.36 1.01 -19.64
CA ARG A 128 -3.19 0.91 -18.44
C ARG A 128 -3.24 2.21 -17.64
N MET A 129 -2.13 2.93 -17.55
CA MET A 129 -2.09 4.24 -16.88
C MET A 129 -2.99 5.27 -17.58
N VAL A 130 -3.09 5.23 -18.91
CA VAL A 130 -4.02 6.07 -19.67
C VAL A 130 -5.47 5.75 -19.29
N LEU A 131 -5.85 4.47 -19.22
CA LEU A 131 -7.19 4.09 -18.79
C LEU A 131 -7.47 4.47 -17.33
N LEU A 132 -6.53 4.17 -16.45
CA LEU A 132 -6.65 4.46 -15.02
C LEU A 132 -6.75 5.96 -14.73
N SER A 133 -6.17 6.82 -15.58
CA SER A 133 -6.25 8.27 -15.40
C SER A 133 -7.70 8.78 -15.43
N GLU A 134 -8.62 8.12 -16.13
CA GLU A 134 -10.04 8.50 -16.20
C GLU A 134 -10.70 8.55 -14.81
N TYR A 135 -10.16 7.79 -13.85
CA TYR A 135 -10.65 7.73 -12.48
C TYR A 135 -10.05 8.78 -11.53
N GLY A 136 -9.11 9.59 -12.02
CA GLY A 136 -8.52 10.68 -11.26
C GLY A 136 -9.51 11.81 -10.93
N GLY A 137 -9.15 12.65 -9.95
CA GLY A 137 -9.90 13.82 -9.51
C GLY A 137 -10.44 13.71 -8.08
N SER A 138 -11.38 14.59 -7.74
CA SER A 138 -11.93 14.71 -6.37
C SER A 138 -13.08 13.74 -6.05
N SER A 139 -13.59 13.01 -7.05
CA SER A 139 -14.67 12.04 -6.85
C SER A 139 -14.14 10.76 -6.23
N ARG A 140 -14.41 10.55 -4.93
CA ARG A 140 -14.06 9.31 -4.23
C ARG A 140 -14.73 8.07 -4.83
N GLN A 141 -15.90 8.23 -5.46
CA GLN A 141 -16.53 7.13 -6.19
C GLN A 141 -15.66 6.65 -7.36
N ASN A 142 -15.03 7.58 -8.09
CA ASN A 142 -14.14 7.20 -9.19
C ASN A 142 -12.94 6.40 -8.66
N TRP A 143 -12.48 6.68 -7.44
CA TRP A 143 -11.37 5.93 -6.84
C TRP A 143 -11.75 4.47 -6.56
N ALA A 144 -12.98 4.21 -6.14
CA ALA A 144 -13.51 2.84 -6.04
C ALA A 144 -13.52 2.14 -7.40
N GLU A 145 -13.95 2.85 -8.44
CA GLU A 145 -13.98 2.32 -9.81
C GLU A 145 -12.58 2.03 -10.35
N ALA A 146 -11.55 2.80 -9.98
CA ALA A 146 -10.16 2.49 -10.32
C ALA A 146 -9.72 1.14 -9.72
N ILE A 147 -10.06 0.88 -8.46
CA ILE A 147 -9.74 -0.38 -7.78
C ILE A 147 -10.51 -1.54 -8.43
N LYS A 148 -11.82 -1.37 -8.68
CA LYS A 148 -12.65 -2.36 -9.37
C LYS A 148 -12.11 -2.66 -10.77
N HIS A 149 -11.69 -1.64 -11.52
CA HIS A 149 -11.10 -1.78 -12.84
C HIS A 149 -9.86 -2.67 -12.80
N SER A 150 -8.89 -2.36 -11.93
CA SER A 150 -7.67 -3.14 -11.81
C SER A 150 -7.95 -4.60 -11.45
N ARG A 151 -8.90 -4.84 -10.55
CA ARG A 151 -9.30 -6.21 -10.16
C ARG A 151 -10.02 -6.97 -11.27
N ALA A 152 -10.87 -6.32 -12.06
CA ALA A 152 -11.54 -6.94 -13.21
C ALA A 152 -10.54 -7.49 -14.25
N PHE A 153 -9.32 -6.94 -14.29
CA PHE A 153 -8.21 -7.43 -15.12
C PHE A 153 -7.28 -8.41 -14.38
N GLY A 154 -7.72 -8.99 -13.26
CA GLY A 154 -6.92 -9.92 -12.46
C GLY A 154 -5.77 -9.24 -11.69
N GLY A 155 -5.77 -7.91 -11.62
CA GLY A 155 -4.81 -7.14 -10.86
C GLY A 155 -5.09 -7.12 -9.37
N LYS A 156 -4.05 -6.83 -8.59
CA LYS A 156 -4.09 -6.57 -7.15
C LYS A 156 -3.81 -5.10 -6.89
N VAL A 157 -4.37 -4.54 -5.83
CA VAL A 157 -4.24 -3.10 -5.55
C VAL A 157 -3.77 -2.89 -4.12
N ILE A 158 -2.63 -2.22 -3.96
CA ILE A 158 -2.19 -1.69 -2.67
C ILE A 158 -2.66 -0.24 -2.61
N ALA A 159 -3.43 0.09 -1.57
CA ALA A 159 -3.94 1.43 -1.34
C ALA A 159 -3.23 2.09 -0.17
N SER A 160 -2.85 3.35 -0.35
CA SER A 160 -2.37 4.23 0.72
C SER A 160 -3.57 4.85 1.44
N ILE A 161 -3.63 4.67 2.75
CA ILE A 161 -4.71 5.13 3.64
C ILE A 161 -4.14 5.90 4.82
N GLN A 162 -4.98 6.71 5.46
CA GLN A 162 -4.72 7.34 6.73
C GLN A 162 -5.30 6.49 7.87
N ILE A 163 -4.47 6.16 8.85
CA ILE A 163 -4.88 5.45 10.07
C ILE A 163 -4.57 6.27 11.33
N PRO A 164 -5.37 6.17 12.40
CA PRO A 164 -5.06 6.83 13.66
C PRO A 164 -3.72 6.38 14.27
N LEU A 165 -3.04 7.29 14.96
CA LEU A 165 -1.84 6.96 15.73
C LEU A 165 -2.22 6.25 17.05
N ILE A 166 -1.46 5.22 17.45
CA ILE A 166 -1.66 4.53 18.74
C ILE A 166 -1.40 5.48 19.92
N SER A 167 -0.40 6.36 19.80
CA SER A 167 0.09 7.22 20.88
C SER A 167 -0.74 8.48 21.12
N GLY A 168 -1.81 8.73 20.36
CA GLY A 168 -2.72 9.84 20.60
C GLY A 168 -3.33 10.49 19.36
N ASN A 169 -3.52 11.81 19.40
CA ASN A 169 -4.23 12.57 18.38
C ASN A 169 -3.42 12.70 17.09
N GLY A 170 -3.98 12.23 15.97
CA GLY A 170 -3.42 12.42 14.64
C GLY A 170 -3.65 11.21 13.74
N PHE A 171 -3.18 11.33 12.49
CA PHE A 171 -3.22 10.28 11.49
C PHE A 171 -1.84 10.07 10.86
N GLY A 172 -1.50 8.83 10.57
CA GLY A 172 -0.30 8.44 9.80
C GLY A 172 -0.70 7.80 8.46
N THR A 173 0.20 7.88 7.48
CA THR A 173 0.04 7.17 6.21
C THR A 173 0.42 5.71 6.37
N HIS A 174 -0.40 4.82 5.81
CA HIS A 174 -0.27 3.37 5.89
C HIS A 174 -0.68 2.72 4.56
N ALA A 175 -0.26 1.48 4.32
CA ALA A 175 -0.59 0.75 3.10
C ALA A 175 -1.34 -0.55 3.42
N VAL A 176 -2.37 -0.82 2.64
CA VAL A 176 -3.20 -2.03 2.73
C VAL A 176 -3.38 -2.67 1.36
N LEU A 177 -3.51 -3.99 1.30
CA LEU A 177 -3.77 -4.73 0.07
C LEU A 177 -5.27 -5.00 -0.06
N VAL A 178 -5.93 -4.42 -1.05
CA VAL A 178 -7.34 -4.67 -1.32
C VAL A 178 -7.52 -6.08 -1.87
N GLN A 179 -8.29 -6.90 -1.15
CA GLN A 179 -8.65 -8.28 -1.53
C GLN A 179 -9.95 -8.30 -2.33
N ASP A 180 -10.96 -7.55 -1.85
CA ASP A 180 -12.26 -7.44 -2.48
C ASP A 180 -12.89 -6.05 -2.30
N ILE A 181 -13.75 -5.66 -3.24
CA ILE A 181 -14.49 -4.41 -3.21
C ILE A 181 -15.83 -4.60 -3.93
N ASP A 182 -16.91 -4.30 -3.22
CA ASP A 182 -18.26 -4.25 -3.77
C ASP A 182 -18.82 -2.82 -3.65
N ASP A 183 -20.12 -2.64 -3.79
CA ASP A 183 -20.76 -1.32 -3.76
C ASP A 183 -20.87 -0.73 -2.34
N ASP A 184 -20.78 -1.56 -1.30
CA ASP A 184 -21.01 -1.16 0.09
C ASP A 184 -19.78 -1.34 0.98
N THR A 185 -18.88 -2.24 0.62
CA THR A 185 -17.79 -2.71 1.48
C THR A 185 -16.49 -2.97 0.73
N VAL A 186 -15.39 -2.86 1.48
CA VAL A 186 -14.05 -3.23 1.04
C VAL A 186 -13.49 -4.27 2.01
N THR A 187 -12.93 -5.33 1.45
CA THR A 187 -12.14 -6.32 2.17
C THR A 187 -10.67 -6.12 1.83
N TYR A 188 -9.82 -6.00 2.84
CA TYR A 188 -8.39 -5.73 2.65
C TYR A 188 -7.53 -6.48 3.66
N PHE A 189 -6.34 -6.84 3.24
CA PHE A 189 -5.26 -7.26 4.11
C PHE A 189 -4.55 -6.03 4.66
N ASP A 190 -4.34 -6.00 5.97
CA ASP A 190 -3.63 -4.93 6.66
C ASP A 190 -2.55 -5.56 7.57
N PRO A 191 -1.25 -5.30 7.33
CA PRO A 191 -0.19 -5.85 8.16
C PRO A 191 -0.14 -5.27 9.58
N ASP A 192 -0.97 -4.27 9.90
CA ASP A 192 -1.07 -3.71 11.25
C ASP A 192 -1.88 -4.61 12.18
N HIS A 193 -1.19 -5.23 13.14
CA HIS A 193 -1.80 -6.01 14.21
C HIS A 193 -2.64 -5.16 15.17
N TYR A 194 -2.48 -3.84 15.16
CA TYR A 194 -3.20 -2.90 16.04
C TYR A 194 -4.38 -2.21 15.36
N ASN A 195 -4.76 -2.63 14.15
CA ASN A 195 -5.81 -1.99 13.35
C ASN A 195 -7.10 -1.75 14.18
N LEU A 196 -7.64 -2.81 14.81
CA LEU A 196 -8.85 -2.69 15.64
C LEU A 196 -8.67 -1.77 16.85
N THR A 197 -7.49 -1.77 17.46
CA THR A 197 -7.16 -0.90 18.60
C THR A 197 -7.13 0.58 18.18
N ARG A 198 -6.52 0.89 17.03
CA ARG A 198 -6.39 2.26 16.52
C ARG A 198 -7.72 2.91 16.19
N PHE A 199 -8.64 2.14 15.62
CA PHE A 199 -9.95 2.65 15.23
C PHE A 199 -10.99 2.64 16.37
N GLY A 200 -10.64 2.03 17.51
CA GLY A 200 -11.41 2.12 18.76
C GLY A 200 -12.78 1.42 18.74
N GLN A 201 -13.41 1.32 19.92
CA GLN A 201 -14.75 0.73 20.07
C GLN A 201 -15.89 1.64 19.54
N ASN A 202 -15.60 2.88 19.14
CA ASN A 202 -16.57 3.86 18.67
C ASN A 202 -16.29 4.27 17.22
N LYS A 203 -16.48 3.31 16.30
CA LYS A 203 -16.51 3.42 14.83
C LYS A 203 -15.19 3.80 14.14
N PRO A 204 -14.87 3.16 13.00
CA PRO A 204 -15.78 2.47 12.08
C PRO A 204 -15.94 0.97 12.34
N ALA A 205 -16.95 0.35 11.72
CA ALA A 205 -17.22 -1.09 11.81
C ALA A 205 -16.17 -1.88 11.01
N ILE A 206 -14.94 -1.89 11.52
CA ILE A 206 -13.88 -2.73 10.99
C ILE A 206 -14.05 -4.12 11.61
N GLU A 207 -14.40 -5.08 10.77
CA GLU A 207 -14.57 -6.47 11.19
C GLU A 207 -13.35 -7.26 10.75
N LYS A 208 -12.72 -7.98 11.69
CA LYS A 208 -11.69 -8.96 11.35
C LYS A 208 -12.38 -10.24 10.88
N ILE A 209 -12.24 -10.56 9.60
CA ILE A 209 -12.95 -11.67 8.96
C ILE A 209 -12.15 -12.97 8.93
N HIS A 210 -10.85 -12.93 9.26
CA HIS A 210 -10.00 -14.10 9.37
C HIS A 210 -9.19 -14.03 10.67
N GLU A 211 -9.23 -15.06 11.52
CA GLU A 211 -8.61 -14.99 12.85
C GLU A 211 -7.08 -15.00 12.80
N THR A 212 -6.50 -15.80 11.88
CA THR A 212 -5.05 -15.96 11.72
C THR A 212 -4.42 -15.07 10.65
N VAL A 213 -5.21 -14.58 9.68
CA VAL A 213 -4.73 -13.70 8.60
C VAL A 213 -5.32 -12.32 8.86
N LEU A 214 -4.51 -11.27 8.76
CA LEU A 214 -4.94 -9.90 9.09
C LEU A 214 -5.82 -9.29 7.98
N ILE A 215 -6.97 -9.93 7.72
CA ILE A 215 -7.96 -9.51 6.75
C ILE A 215 -9.12 -8.85 7.48
N TYR A 216 -9.44 -7.64 7.02
CA TYR A 216 -10.45 -6.78 7.58
C TYR A 216 -11.49 -6.41 6.53
N LYS A 217 -12.72 -6.18 6.99
CA LYS A 217 -13.82 -5.66 6.19
C LYS A 217 -14.28 -4.33 6.77
N ARG A 218 -14.54 -3.35 5.90
CA ARG A 218 -14.98 -1.99 6.28
C ARG A 218 -16.00 -1.44 5.27
N PRO A 219 -16.95 -0.57 5.68
CA PRO A 219 -17.80 0.17 4.76
C PRO A 219 -16.98 0.96 3.72
N LEU A 220 -17.39 0.89 2.45
CA LEU A 220 -16.68 1.46 1.31
C LEU A 220 -16.47 2.97 1.48
N GLY A 221 -17.53 3.72 1.82
CA GLY A 221 -17.42 5.18 1.98
C GLY A 221 -16.39 5.60 3.03
N GLU A 222 -16.24 4.84 4.10
CA GLU A 222 -15.27 5.11 5.15
C GLU A 222 -13.84 4.72 4.74
N PHE A 223 -13.68 3.61 4.00
CA PHE A 223 -12.40 3.22 3.41
C PHE A 223 -11.93 4.28 2.41
N LEU A 224 -12.80 4.68 1.47
CA LEU A 224 -12.50 5.71 0.49
C LEU A 224 -12.20 7.05 1.17
N GLY A 225 -12.90 7.39 2.26
CA GLY A 225 -12.62 8.58 3.06
C GLY A 225 -11.23 8.57 3.71
N ALA A 226 -10.70 7.40 4.02
CA ALA A 226 -9.36 7.24 4.57
C ALA A 226 -8.24 7.22 3.51
N MET A 227 -8.55 6.93 2.24
CA MET A 227 -7.53 6.89 1.18
C MET A 227 -6.82 8.23 1.00
N THR A 228 -5.51 8.18 0.76
CA THR A 228 -4.70 9.37 0.39
C THR A 228 -4.81 9.68 -1.11
N GLY A 229 -5.29 8.72 -1.90
CA GLY A 229 -5.36 8.76 -3.37
C GLY A 229 -4.18 8.07 -4.05
N GLU A 230 -3.16 7.63 -3.31
CA GLU A 230 -2.06 6.86 -3.87
C GLU A 230 -2.42 5.37 -3.94
N LEU A 231 -2.23 4.78 -5.10
CA LEU A 231 -2.46 3.37 -5.37
C LEU A 231 -1.24 2.76 -6.07
N MET A 232 -0.94 1.50 -5.78
CA MET A 232 -0.07 0.65 -6.59
C MET A 232 -0.91 -0.48 -7.17
N HIS A 233 -1.06 -0.48 -8.49
CA HIS A 233 -1.77 -1.53 -9.23
C HIS A 233 -0.77 -2.55 -9.73
N ILE A 234 -0.98 -3.82 -9.41
CA ILE A 234 -0.06 -4.92 -9.69
C ILE A 234 -0.80 -5.92 -10.57
N TYR A 235 -0.36 -6.06 -11.81
CA TYR A 235 -0.95 -6.98 -12.78
C TYR A 235 -0.02 -8.18 -12.98
N PRO A 236 -0.58 -9.41 -13.12
CA PRO A 236 0.22 -10.55 -13.56
C PRO A 236 0.82 -10.21 -14.93
N SER A 237 2.10 -10.55 -15.16
CA SER A 237 2.65 -10.40 -16.50
C SER A 237 1.89 -11.26 -17.49
N THR A 238 1.59 -10.68 -18.65
CA THR A 238 1.07 -11.37 -19.82
C THR A 238 2.01 -12.46 -20.34
N ALA A 239 3.25 -12.56 -19.83
CA ALA A 239 4.21 -13.62 -20.15
C ALA A 239 3.84 -15.02 -19.64
N LYS A 240 2.70 -15.17 -18.93
CA LYS A 240 2.10 -16.48 -18.61
C LYS A 240 0.69 -16.62 -19.17
N VAL A 241 0.52 -16.37 -20.46
CA VAL A 241 -0.47 -17.15 -21.23
C VAL A 241 0.29 -18.35 -21.77
N GLU A 242 0.39 -19.41 -20.95
CA GLU A 242 0.73 -20.72 -21.47
C GLU A 242 -0.34 -21.07 -22.51
N THR A 243 0.07 -21.09 -23.77
CA THR A 243 -0.63 -21.83 -24.81
C THR A 243 -0.65 -23.29 -24.38
N ALA A 244 -1.75 -23.72 -23.76
CA ALA A 244 -2.07 -25.13 -23.66
C ALA A 244 -2.93 -25.50 -24.88
N GLU A 245 -2.30 -26.27 -25.77
CA GLU A 245 -2.92 -27.02 -26.88
C GLU A 245 -4.00 -27.99 -26.39
#